data_AF-A0A3D3K4V6-F1
#
_entry.id   AF-A0A3D3K4V6-F1
#
_cell.length_a   1.000
_cell.length_b   1.000
_cell.length_c   1.000
_cell.angle_alpha   90.00
_cell.angle_beta   90.00
_cell.angle_gamma   90.00
#
_symmetry.space_group_name_H-M   'P 1'
#
loop_
_entity.id
_entity.type
_entity.pdbx_description
1 polymer ?
#
loop_
_entity_poly.entity_id
_entity_poly.type
_entity_poly.pdbx_seq_one_letter_code
_entity_poly.pdbx_strand_id
1 'polypeptide(L)'
;MIKKLSVLIGILLFGVFSAQKKEQLQKQNAELKKQIAAINANLAKTQQQSKLSIAYLNDVNKKIQLREKVYTNTQKEKRLIEDDIYLRQLEINRQNRELAVLRKNYAEVLVKAYKNKGVQNKVTFILSSKNLGEALRRVQYLKDYSDYQDKKAAEISDAAKKLLQNVALKQKSVKDKETILSNQQKDLLTIEAERKQKESLLEEFKKNEVQLTAELRQKQTESKKLEAQIRSIIAEEIRIAKAKEEENRKIEAEKIRLAKIAAEREKARIEAENKARLEALALAKKKADEEAKRLKDIADKKAAEEAERAKIAAAADAKKTEDAKRAADAEKAEARRLAAAKQDADAAANAKVAADKAAAARAA
;
A
#
# COMPACT_ATOMS: atom_id res chain seq x y z
N MET A 1 -40.22 -1.40 79.71
CA MET A 1 -40.36 -2.45 78.66
C MET A 1 -39.89 -1.99 77.28
N ILE A 2 -40.01 -0.69 76.93
CA ILE A 2 -39.64 -0.14 75.61
C ILE A 2 -38.16 -0.36 75.22
N LYS A 3 -37.21 -0.23 76.16
CA LYS A 3 -35.78 -0.48 75.90
C LYS A 3 -35.44 -1.95 75.58
N LYS A 4 -36.17 -2.92 76.16
CA LYS A 4 -35.96 -4.36 75.89
C LYS A 4 -36.58 -4.79 74.54
N LEU A 5 -37.66 -4.12 74.13
CA LEU A 5 -38.30 -4.35 72.83
C LEU A 5 -37.46 -3.78 71.68
N SER A 6 -36.82 -2.62 71.89
CA SER A 6 -35.97 -1.96 70.89
C SER A 6 -34.69 -2.75 70.54
N VAL A 7 -34.08 -3.42 71.53
CA VAL A 7 -32.92 -4.33 71.30
C VAL A 7 -33.33 -5.60 70.55
N LEU A 8 -34.54 -6.12 70.79
CA LEU A 8 -35.06 -7.31 70.11
C LEU A 8 -35.39 -7.04 68.63
N ILE A 9 -35.92 -5.84 68.32
CA ILE A 9 -36.23 -5.40 66.95
C ILE A 9 -34.95 -5.14 66.15
N GLY A 10 -33.89 -4.60 66.77
CA GLY A 10 -32.60 -4.39 66.12
C GLY A 10 -31.91 -5.68 65.66
N ILE A 11 -32.02 -6.76 66.43
CA ILE A 11 -31.43 -8.07 66.09
C ILE A 11 -32.20 -8.76 64.95
N LEU A 12 -33.52 -8.59 64.90
CA LEU A 12 -34.38 -9.19 63.87
C LEU A 12 -34.20 -8.50 62.51
N LEU A 13 -34.05 -7.17 62.48
CA LEU A 13 -33.80 -6.41 61.25
C LEU A 13 -32.42 -6.66 60.63
N PHE A 14 -31.38 -6.91 61.46
CA PHE A 14 -30.04 -7.25 60.96
C PHE A 14 -29.97 -8.64 60.32
N GLY A 15 -30.74 -9.61 60.84
CA GLY A 15 -30.79 -10.97 60.28
C GLY A 15 -31.38 -11.02 58.87
N VAL A 16 -32.41 -10.23 58.58
CA VAL A 16 -33.05 -10.17 57.25
C VAL A 16 -32.11 -9.52 56.22
N PHE A 17 -31.42 -8.44 56.58
CA PHE A 17 -30.49 -7.75 55.68
C PHE A 17 -29.27 -8.60 55.33
N SER A 18 -28.71 -9.35 56.29
CA SER A 18 -27.60 -10.28 56.05
C SER A 18 -27.99 -11.43 55.11
N ALA A 19 -29.19 -11.99 55.29
CA ALA A 19 -29.72 -13.07 54.44
C ALA A 19 -29.92 -12.62 52.99
N GLN A 20 -30.49 -11.43 52.78
CA GLN A 20 -30.68 -10.84 51.45
C GLN A 20 -29.34 -10.57 50.75
N LYS A 21 -28.33 -10.10 51.50
CA LYS A 21 -26.98 -9.86 50.97
C LYS A 21 -26.27 -11.16 50.60
N LYS A 22 -26.41 -12.22 51.41
CA LYS A 22 -25.90 -13.56 51.09
C LYS A 22 -26.53 -14.10 49.81
N GLU A 23 -27.85 -14.02 49.68
CA GLU A 23 -28.56 -14.48 48.48
C GLU A 23 -28.13 -13.72 47.21
N GLN A 24 -27.95 -12.40 47.32
CA GLN A 24 -27.46 -11.58 46.21
C GLN A 24 -26.06 -12.02 45.75
N LEU A 25 -25.14 -12.30 46.68
CA LEU A 25 -23.81 -12.79 46.35
C LEU A 25 -23.86 -14.17 45.66
N GLN A 26 -24.76 -15.05 46.12
CA GLN A 26 -24.95 -16.36 45.51
C GLN A 26 -25.49 -16.26 44.08
N LYS A 27 -26.45 -15.37 43.82
CA LYS A 27 -26.97 -15.08 42.46
C LYS A 27 -25.87 -14.53 41.57
N GLN A 28 -25.07 -13.58 42.06
CA GLN A 28 -23.92 -13.05 41.33
C GLN A 28 -22.91 -14.16 41.00
N ASN A 29 -22.61 -15.03 41.95
CA ASN A 29 -21.70 -16.16 41.75
C ASN A 29 -22.23 -17.17 40.71
N ALA A 30 -23.53 -17.45 40.72
CA ALA A 30 -24.15 -18.31 39.71
C ALA A 30 -23.99 -17.70 38.29
N GLU A 31 -24.21 -16.40 38.16
CA GLU A 31 -24.05 -15.68 36.89
C GLU A 31 -22.59 -15.66 36.42
N LEU A 32 -21.64 -15.36 37.31
CA LEU A 32 -20.21 -15.41 37.00
C LEU A 32 -19.77 -16.81 36.55
N LYS A 33 -20.29 -17.87 37.18
CA LYS A 33 -20.01 -19.26 36.80
C LYS A 33 -20.56 -19.59 35.41
N LYS A 34 -21.73 -19.07 35.03
CA LYS A 34 -22.25 -19.19 33.66
C LYS A 34 -21.33 -18.51 32.65
N GLN A 35 -20.86 -17.30 32.96
CA GLN A 35 -19.92 -16.58 32.10
C GLN A 35 -18.58 -17.33 31.97
N ILE A 36 -18.06 -17.89 33.06
CA ILE A 36 -16.86 -18.74 33.03
C ILE A 36 -17.08 -19.98 32.15
N ALA A 37 -18.24 -20.63 32.24
CA ALA A 37 -18.57 -21.79 31.43
C ALA A 37 -18.64 -21.43 29.93
N ALA A 38 -19.23 -20.28 29.58
CA ALA A 38 -19.26 -19.79 28.21
C ALA A 38 -17.84 -19.50 27.67
N ILE A 39 -16.99 -18.84 28.47
CA ILE A 39 -15.59 -18.58 28.10
C ILE A 39 -14.82 -19.90 27.95
N ASN A 40 -15.01 -20.88 28.85
CA ASN A 40 -14.38 -22.19 28.72
C ASN A 40 -14.77 -22.89 27.40
N ALA A 41 -16.05 -22.83 27.02
CA ALA A 41 -16.50 -23.40 25.76
C ALA A 41 -15.88 -22.70 24.54
N ASN A 42 -15.73 -21.38 24.60
CA ASN A 42 -15.04 -20.62 23.55
C ASN A 42 -13.54 -20.93 23.49
N LEU A 43 -12.86 -20.97 24.64
CA LEU A 43 -11.45 -21.34 24.74
C LEU A 43 -11.19 -22.74 24.19
N ALA A 44 -12.06 -23.71 24.48
CA ALA A 44 -11.93 -25.07 23.94
C ALA A 44 -12.02 -25.09 22.41
N LYS A 45 -12.88 -24.27 21.81
CA LYS A 45 -13.00 -24.15 20.34
C LYS A 45 -11.79 -23.46 19.71
N THR A 46 -11.29 -22.38 20.33
CA THR A 46 -10.21 -21.56 19.76
C THR A 46 -8.81 -22.14 20.01
N GLN A 47 -8.66 -23.05 20.98
CA GLN A 47 -7.38 -23.67 21.34
C GLN A 47 -6.70 -24.38 20.17
N GLN A 48 -7.44 -25.04 19.28
CA GLN A 48 -6.85 -25.76 18.14
C GLN A 48 -6.39 -24.81 17.01
N GLN A 49 -7.05 -23.66 16.87
CA GLN A 49 -6.88 -22.79 15.69
C GLN A 49 -6.02 -21.56 15.98
N SER A 50 -5.96 -21.09 17.23
CA SER A 50 -5.45 -19.74 17.53
C SER A 50 -4.98 -19.57 18.98
N LYS A 51 -4.34 -20.59 19.56
CA LYS A 51 -3.81 -20.54 20.95
C LYS A 51 -2.86 -19.36 21.19
N LEU A 52 -2.11 -18.96 20.15
CA LEU A 52 -1.22 -17.79 20.14
C LEU A 52 -1.90 -16.53 19.60
N SER A 53 -3.21 -16.38 19.79
CA SER A 53 -3.92 -15.14 19.47
C SER A 53 -4.12 -14.25 20.70
N ILE A 54 -4.04 -12.94 20.51
CA ILE A 54 -4.33 -11.95 21.55
C ILE A 54 -5.75 -12.16 22.11
N ALA A 55 -6.71 -12.57 21.26
CA ALA A 55 -8.07 -12.91 21.67
C ALA A 55 -8.10 -14.07 22.68
N TYR A 56 -7.37 -15.15 22.41
CA TYR A 56 -7.26 -16.29 23.34
C TYR A 56 -6.66 -15.85 24.69
N LEU A 57 -5.59 -15.04 24.67
CA LEU A 57 -4.97 -14.51 25.89
C LEU A 57 -5.94 -13.62 26.70
N ASN A 58 -6.71 -12.78 26.02
CA ASN A 58 -7.73 -11.94 26.64
C ASN A 58 -8.85 -12.76 27.28
N ASP A 59 -9.31 -13.83 26.63
CA ASP A 59 -10.31 -14.74 27.18
C ASP A 59 -9.79 -15.48 28.42
N VAL A 60 -8.55 -15.97 28.39
CA VAL A 60 -7.90 -16.56 29.58
C VAL A 60 -7.81 -15.54 30.72
N ASN A 61 -7.41 -14.29 30.42
CA ASN A 61 -7.34 -13.23 31.43
C ASN A 61 -8.72 -12.89 32.01
N LYS A 62 -9.75 -12.77 31.17
CA LYS A 62 -11.14 -12.50 31.58
C LYS A 62 -11.68 -13.64 32.45
N LYS A 63 -11.39 -14.89 32.08
CA LYS A 63 -11.74 -16.07 32.88
C LYS A 63 -11.14 -16.01 34.29
N ILE A 64 -9.85 -15.69 34.42
CA ILE A 64 -9.16 -15.50 35.71
C ILE A 64 -9.84 -14.40 36.52
N GLN A 65 -10.10 -13.23 35.93
CA GLN A 65 -10.76 -12.12 36.61
C GLN A 65 -12.17 -12.48 37.12
N LEU A 66 -12.95 -13.22 36.32
CA LEU A 66 -14.27 -13.70 36.74
C LEU A 66 -14.16 -14.68 37.92
N ARG A 67 -13.17 -15.58 37.91
CA ARG A 67 -12.92 -16.48 39.05
C ARG A 67 -12.46 -15.74 40.30
N GLU A 68 -11.57 -14.76 40.18
CA GLU A 68 -11.16 -13.91 41.30
C GLU A 68 -12.35 -13.15 41.89
N LYS A 69 -13.31 -12.73 41.05
CA LYS A 69 -14.55 -12.12 41.50
C LYS A 69 -15.45 -13.12 42.23
N VAL A 70 -15.58 -14.35 41.73
CA VAL A 70 -16.27 -15.45 42.44
C VAL A 70 -15.64 -15.67 43.82
N TYR A 71 -14.31 -15.82 43.86
CA TYR A 71 -13.56 -15.98 45.11
C TYR A 71 -13.81 -14.82 46.09
N THR A 72 -13.76 -13.58 45.61
CA THR A 72 -14.01 -12.38 46.41
C THR A 72 -15.43 -12.34 46.97
N ASN A 73 -16.43 -12.71 46.16
CA ASN A 73 -17.82 -12.81 46.61
C ASN A 73 -17.98 -13.91 47.64
N THR A 74 -17.34 -15.06 47.44
CA THR A 74 -17.33 -16.16 48.41
C THR A 74 -16.63 -15.77 49.71
N GLN A 75 -15.60 -14.91 49.69
CA GLN A 75 -15.01 -14.33 50.92
C GLN A 75 -16.01 -13.43 51.67
N LYS A 76 -16.83 -12.66 50.95
CA LYS A 76 -17.90 -11.85 51.58
C LYS A 76 -18.99 -12.74 52.17
N GLU A 77 -19.40 -13.79 51.45
CA GLU A 77 -20.35 -14.79 51.97
C GLU A 77 -19.84 -15.46 53.24
N LYS A 78 -18.55 -15.85 53.26
CA LYS A 78 -17.89 -16.42 54.46
C LYS A 78 -18.03 -15.48 55.67
N ARG A 79 -17.70 -14.19 55.51
CA ARG A 79 -17.80 -13.21 56.59
C ARG A 79 -19.24 -13.08 57.11
N LEU A 80 -20.23 -13.03 56.22
CA LEU A 80 -21.64 -12.98 56.63
C LEU A 80 -22.07 -14.22 57.42
N ILE A 81 -21.55 -15.40 57.08
CA ILE A 81 -21.81 -16.63 57.82
C ILE A 81 -21.09 -16.64 59.18
N GLU A 82 -19.85 -16.13 59.24
CA GLU A 82 -19.11 -15.97 60.50
C GLU A 82 -19.85 -15.03 61.47
N ASP A 83 -20.37 -13.92 60.97
CA ASP A 83 -21.20 -12.99 61.72
C ASP A 83 -22.50 -13.65 62.22
N ASP A 84 -23.19 -14.42 61.36
CA ASP A 84 -24.40 -15.16 61.73
C ASP A 84 -24.11 -16.22 62.81
N ILE A 85 -23.00 -16.97 62.71
CA ILE A 85 -22.58 -17.93 63.73
C ILE A 85 -22.33 -17.22 65.07
N TYR A 86 -21.65 -16.07 65.04
CA TYR A 86 -21.36 -15.29 66.23
C TYR A 86 -22.64 -14.78 66.90
N LEU A 87 -23.55 -14.16 66.13
CA LEU A 87 -24.81 -13.65 66.64
C LEU A 87 -25.69 -14.78 67.20
N ARG A 88 -25.74 -15.93 66.54
CA ARG A 88 -26.45 -17.12 67.04
C ARG A 88 -25.84 -17.63 68.33
N GLN A 89 -24.52 -17.64 68.46
CA GLN A 89 -23.88 -18.06 69.71
C GLN A 89 -24.23 -17.11 70.86
N LEU A 90 -24.27 -15.79 70.61
CA LEU A 90 -24.68 -14.81 71.60
C LEU A 90 -26.13 -15.04 72.04
N GLU A 91 -27.03 -15.30 71.08
CA GLU A 91 -28.43 -15.61 71.34
C GLU A 91 -28.61 -16.93 72.11
N ILE A 92 -27.86 -17.98 71.76
CA ILE A 92 -27.83 -19.26 72.49
C ILE A 92 -27.38 -19.04 73.95
N ASN A 93 -26.35 -18.22 74.17
CA ASN A 93 -25.87 -17.91 75.52
C ASN A 93 -26.94 -17.17 76.33
N ARG A 94 -27.63 -16.21 75.72
CA ARG A 94 -28.76 -15.49 76.34
C ARG A 94 -29.89 -16.45 76.72
N GLN A 95 -30.35 -17.27 75.76
CA GLN A 95 -31.43 -18.23 75.94
C GLN A 95 -31.11 -19.29 77.00
N ASN A 96 -29.85 -19.76 77.07
CA ASN A 96 -29.41 -20.66 78.13
C ASN A 96 -29.52 -20.04 79.52
N ARG A 97 -29.11 -18.79 79.70
CA ARG A 97 -29.23 -18.08 80.99
C ARG A 97 -30.70 -17.89 81.39
N GLU A 98 -31.54 -17.49 80.43
CA GLU A 98 -32.98 -17.33 80.66
C GLU A 98 -33.64 -18.65 81.05
N LEU A 99 -33.35 -19.73 80.32
CA LEU A 99 -33.87 -21.06 80.61
C LEU A 99 -33.40 -21.58 81.97
N ALA A 100 -32.15 -21.32 82.36
CA ALA A 100 -31.63 -21.68 83.67
C ALA A 100 -32.39 -20.98 84.80
N VAL A 101 -32.67 -19.68 84.66
CA VAL A 101 -33.47 -18.91 85.63
C VAL A 101 -34.90 -19.43 85.70
N LEU A 102 -35.55 -19.68 84.55
CA LEU A 102 -36.91 -20.24 84.52
C LEU A 102 -36.99 -21.61 85.21
N ARG A 103 -36.04 -22.50 84.90
CA ARG A 103 -35.94 -23.83 85.53
C ARG A 103 -35.70 -23.74 87.03
N LYS A 104 -34.81 -22.86 87.48
CA LYS A 104 -34.54 -22.64 88.91
C LYS A 104 -35.81 -22.18 89.63
N ASN A 105 -36.47 -21.14 89.12
CA ASN A 105 -37.69 -20.61 89.72
C ASN A 105 -38.82 -21.65 89.77
N TYR A 106 -38.99 -22.43 88.71
CA TYR A 106 -39.99 -23.50 88.68
C TYR A 106 -39.65 -24.66 89.62
N ALA A 107 -38.37 -25.03 89.75
CA ALA A 107 -37.93 -26.03 90.72
C ALA A 107 -38.25 -25.61 92.16
N GLU A 108 -38.04 -24.34 92.52
CA GLU A 108 -38.43 -23.80 93.84
C GLU A 108 -39.94 -23.91 94.08
N VAL A 109 -40.76 -23.65 93.05
CA VAL A 109 -42.22 -23.82 93.11
C VAL A 109 -42.59 -25.30 93.30
N LEU A 110 -41.96 -26.21 92.56
CA LEU A 110 -42.21 -27.65 92.68
C LEU A 110 -41.84 -28.20 94.06
N VAL A 111 -40.71 -27.78 94.63
CA VAL A 111 -40.30 -28.17 95.99
C VAL A 111 -41.34 -27.72 97.02
N LYS A 112 -41.83 -26.48 96.92
CA LYS A 112 -42.90 -25.96 97.80
C LYS A 112 -44.21 -26.72 97.61
N ALA A 113 -44.59 -27.02 96.37
CA ALA A 113 -45.79 -27.80 96.07
C ALA A 113 -45.69 -29.23 96.62
N TYR A 114 -44.53 -29.88 96.48
CA TYR A 114 -44.28 -31.22 97.00
C TYR A 114 -44.36 -31.29 98.52
N LYS A 115 -43.79 -30.30 99.24
CA LYS A 115 -43.90 -30.21 100.71
C LYS A 115 -45.35 -30.04 101.18
N ASN A 116 -46.22 -29.49 100.34
CA ASN A 116 -47.62 -29.18 100.67
C ASN A 116 -48.64 -30.10 99.95
N LYS A 117 -48.21 -31.22 99.36
CA LYS A 117 -48.95 -32.02 98.37
C LYS A 117 -50.18 -32.79 98.87
N GLY A 118 -50.43 -32.86 100.18
CA GLY A 118 -51.53 -33.66 100.74
C GLY A 118 -52.90 -33.15 100.25
N VAL A 119 -53.78 -34.05 99.78
CA VAL A 119 -55.19 -33.73 99.48
C VAL A 119 -55.87 -33.17 100.74
N GLN A 120 -55.51 -33.73 101.90
CA GLN A 120 -55.86 -33.21 103.22
C GLN A 120 -55.48 -31.73 103.39
N ASN A 121 -54.32 -31.29 102.93
CA ASN A 121 -53.89 -29.88 103.05
C ASN A 121 -54.71 -28.94 102.15
N LYS A 122 -55.09 -29.36 100.94
CA LYS A 122 -55.90 -28.54 100.02
C LYS A 122 -57.35 -28.45 100.49
N VAL A 123 -57.94 -29.58 100.92
CA VAL A 123 -59.30 -29.63 101.48
C VAL A 123 -59.35 -28.86 102.79
N THR A 124 -58.38 -29.07 103.70
CA THR A 124 -58.26 -28.30 104.96
C THR A 124 -58.03 -26.81 104.70
N PHE A 125 -57.26 -26.44 103.67
CA PHE A 125 -57.11 -25.04 103.28
C PHE A 125 -58.44 -24.42 102.84
N ILE A 126 -59.31 -25.14 102.13
CA ILE A 126 -60.64 -24.60 101.78
C ILE A 126 -61.56 -24.59 103.01
N LEU A 127 -61.58 -25.66 103.80
CA LEU A 127 -62.49 -25.82 104.95
C LEU A 127 -62.13 -24.95 106.16
N SER A 128 -60.87 -24.51 106.31
CA SER A 128 -60.43 -23.57 107.35
C SER A 128 -60.75 -22.10 107.04
N SER A 129 -61.74 -21.85 106.17
CA SER A 129 -62.19 -20.51 105.81
C SER A 129 -63.16 -19.97 106.85
N LYS A 130 -63.14 -18.65 107.11
CA LYS A 130 -64.04 -18.02 108.09
C LYS A 130 -65.49 -17.96 107.62
N ASN A 131 -65.72 -17.99 106.30
CA ASN A 131 -67.04 -17.98 105.68
C ASN A 131 -67.00 -18.54 104.24
N LEU A 132 -68.18 -18.73 103.64
CA LEU A 132 -68.33 -19.28 102.29
C LEU A 132 -67.65 -18.43 101.20
N GLY A 133 -67.70 -17.10 101.33
CA GLY A 133 -67.03 -16.20 100.37
C GLY A 133 -65.51 -16.36 100.39
N GLU A 134 -64.90 -16.58 101.56
CA GLU A 134 -63.48 -16.90 101.67
C GLU A 134 -63.15 -18.27 101.08
N ALA A 135 -63.98 -19.28 101.33
CA ALA A 135 -63.80 -20.62 100.77
C ALA A 135 -63.81 -20.60 99.23
N LEU A 136 -64.75 -19.86 98.62
CA LEU A 136 -64.81 -19.67 97.16
C LEU A 136 -63.55 -18.99 96.60
N ARG A 137 -63.03 -17.95 97.28
CA ARG A 137 -61.76 -17.32 96.88
C ARG A 137 -60.58 -18.29 96.99
N ARG A 138 -60.52 -19.13 98.04
CA ARG A 138 -59.46 -20.13 98.21
C ARG A 138 -59.51 -21.22 97.12
N VAL A 139 -60.72 -21.63 96.69
CA VAL A 139 -60.90 -22.53 95.52
C VAL A 139 -60.39 -21.87 94.24
N GLN A 140 -60.79 -20.62 93.98
CA GLN A 140 -60.32 -19.87 92.81
C GLN A 140 -58.79 -19.72 92.82
N TYR A 141 -58.20 -19.40 93.97
CA TYR A 141 -56.75 -19.31 94.14
C TYR A 141 -56.03 -20.63 93.79
N LEU A 142 -56.54 -21.77 94.25
CA LEU A 142 -55.94 -23.08 93.93
C LEU A 142 -56.03 -23.41 92.44
N LYS A 143 -57.12 -22.99 91.77
CA LYS A 143 -57.26 -23.10 90.31
C LYS A 143 -56.24 -22.21 89.61
N ASP A 144 -56.20 -20.92 89.93
CA ASP A 144 -55.28 -19.95 89.32
C ASP A 144 -53.81 -20.35 89.53
N TYR A 145 -53.49 -20.92 90.69
CA TYR A 145 -52.16 -21.44 90.99
C TYR A 145 -51.80 -22.64 90.12
N SER A 146 -52.73 -23.58 89.91
CA SER A 146 -52.52 -24.73 89.01
C SER A 146 -52.32 -24.26 87.56
N ASP A 147 -53.19 -23.37 87.08
CA ASP A 147 -53.09 -22.78 85.75
C ASP A 147 -51.76 -22.02 85.56
N TYR A 148 -51.27 -21.35 86.60
CA TYR A 148 -49.97 -20.68 86.59
C TYR A 148 -48.81 -21.67 86.46
N GLN A 149 -48.87 -22.81 87.16
CA GLN A 149 -47.84 -23.86 87.06
C GLN A 149 -47.78 -24.45 85.65
N ASP A 150 -48.94 -24.74 85.05
CA ASP A 150 -49.02 -25.25 83.69
C ASP A 150 -48.47 -24.25 82.67
N LYS A 151 -48.83 -22.97 82.81
CA LYS A 151 -48.27 -21.90 81.98
C LYS A 151 -46.75 -21.78 82.12
N LYS A 152 -46.21 -21.94 83.33
CA LYS A 152 -44.75 -21.91 83.57
C LYS A 152 -44.02 -23.12 82.99
N ALA A 153 -44.62 -24.30 83.09
CA ALA A 153 -44.09 -25.49 82.44
C ALA A 153 -44.07 -25.34 80.91
N ALA A 154 -45.15 -24.80 80.33
CA ALA A 154 -45.22 -24.48 78.91
C ALA A 154 -44.16 -23.44 78.49
N GLU A 155 -43.99 -22.36 79.27
CA GLU A 155 -42.96 -21.33 79.02
C GLU A 155 -41.55 -21.92 79.00
N ILE A 156 -41.21 -22.82 79.93
CA ILE A 156 -39.92 -23.53 79.96
C ILE A 156 -39.75 -24.43 78.73
N SER A 157 -40.80 -25.17 78.37
CA SER A 157 -40.78 -26.07 77.21
C SER A 157 -40.56 -25.28 75.91
N ASP A 158 -41.27 -24.17 75.74
CA ASP A 158 -41.12 -23.29 74.58
C ASP A 158 -39.74 -22.63 74.53
N ALA A 159 -39.21 -22.18 75.66
CA ALA A 159 -37.86 -21.63 75.74
C ALA A 159 -36.80 -22.68 75.39
N ALA A 160 -36.95 -23.92 75.86
CA ALA A 160 -36.06 -25.03 75.52
C ALA A 160 -36.14 -25.38 74.02
N LYS A 161 -37.34 -25.40 73.44
CA LYS A 161 -37.55 -25.65 72.01
C LYS A 161 -36.89 -24.58 71.13
N LYS A 162 -37.07 -23.29 71.48
CA LYS A 162 -36.43 -22.17 70.78
C LYS A 162 -34.90 -22.23 70.86
N LEU A 163 -34.36 -22.60 72.03
CA LEU A 163 -32.92 -22.82 72.20
C LEU A 163 -32.40 -23.92 71.27
N LEU A 164 -33.07 -25.09 71.24
CA LEU A 164 -32.69 -26.20 70.36
C LEU A 164 -32.75 -25.80 68.87
N GLN A 165 -33.78 -25.05 68.47
CA GLN A 165 -33.88 -24.52 67.10
C GLN A 165 -32.69 -23.62 66.77
N ASN A 166 -32.30 -22.70 67.66
CA ASN A 166 -31.14 -21.84 67.43
C ASN A 166 -29.82 -22.60 67.38
N VAL A 167 -29.65 -23.64 68.21
CA VAL A 167 -28.49 -24.53 68.17
C VAL A 167 -28.40 -25.25 66.81
N ALA A 168 -29.53 -25.80 66.33
CA ALA A 168 -29.58 -26.46 65.02
C ALA A 168 -29.27 -25.50 63.87
N LEU A 169 -29.81 -24.27 63.91
CA LEU A 169 -29.51 -23.25 62.90
C LEU A 169 -28.03 -22.84 62.92
N LYS A 170 -27.42 -22.69 64.10
CA LYS A 170 -25.98 -22.41 64.21
C LYS A 170 -25.15 -23.55 63.62
N GLN A 171 -25.49 -24.81 63.90
CA GLN A 171 -24.81 -25.98 63.34
C GLN A 171 -24.91 -26.00 61.80
N LYS A 172 -26.08 -25.65 61.26
CA LYS A 172 -26.24 -25.48 59.80
C LYS A 172 -25.30 -24.42 59.25
N SER A 173 -25.22 -23.23 59.87
CA SER A 173 -24.30 -22.17 59.44
C SER A 173 -22.82 -22.59 59.50
N VAL A 174 -22.42 -23.40 60.50
CA VAL A 174 -21.07 -23.99 60.57
C VAL A 174 -20.79 -24.91 59.38
N LYS A 175 -21.74 -25.79 59.04
CA LYS A 175 -21.62 -26.69 57.88
C LYS A 175 -21.56 -25.92 56.55
N ASP A 176 -22.35 -24.86 56.41
CA ASP A 176 -22.29 -23.97 55.25
C ASP A 176 -20.89 -23.31 55.14
N LYS A 177 -20.31 -22.88 56.26
CA LYS A 177 -18.95 -22.30 56.31
C LYS A 177 -17.89 -23.30 55.84
N GLU A 178 -17.94 -24.55 56.29
CA GLU A 178 -17.02 -25.61 55.84
C GLU A 178 -17.09 -25.82 54.33
N THR A 179 -18.31 -25.83 53.78
CA THR A 179 -18.54 -25.94 52.33
C THR A 179 -17.93 -24.75 51.58
N ILE A 180 -18.10 -23.53 52.11
CA ILE A 180 -17.47 -22.32 51.55
C ILE A 180 -15.95 -22.41 51.56
N LEU A 181 -15.34 -22.87 52.66
CA LEU A 181 -13.88 -23.01 52.76
C LEU A 181 -13.35 -24.03 51.74
N SER A 182 -14.04 -25.16 51.56
CA SER A 182 -13.68 -26.14 50.54
C SER A 182 -13.74 -25.55 49.13
N ASN A 183 -14.78 -24.77 48.83
CA ASN A 183 -14.92 -24.10 47.54
C ASN A 183 -13.82 -23.05 47.32
N GLN A 184 -13.49 -22.26 48.34
CA GLN A 184 -12.40 -21.27 48.27
C GLN A 184 -11.05 -21.91 47.96
N GLN A 185 -10.75 -23.05 48.59
CA GLN A 185 -9.51 -23.78 48.31
C GLN A 185 -9.47 -24.27 46.86
N LYS A 186 -10.58 -24.82 46.36
CA LYS A 186 -10.70 -25.25 44.95
C LYS A 186 -10.53 -24.08 43.98
N ASP A 187 -11.15 -22.95 44.27
CA ASP A 187 -11.06 -21.74 43.45
C ASP A 187 -9.62 -21.20 43.42
N LEU A 188 -8.92 -21.17 44.55
CA LEU A 188 -7.52 -20.76 44.63
C LEU A 188 -6.59 -21.63 43.78
N LEU A 189 -6.69 -22.96 43.94
CA LEU A 189 -5.90 -23.90 43.15
C LEU A 189 -6.16 -23.73 41.65
N THR A 190 -7.42 -23.48 41.28
CA THR A 190 -7.78 -23.30 39.88
C THR A 190 -7.29 -21.96 39.33
N ILE A 191 -7.38 -20.88 40.11
CA ILE A 191 -6.85 -19.56 39.74
C ILE A 191 -5.32 -19.64 39.56
N GLU A 192 -4.62 -20.35 40.45
CA GLU A 192 -3.18 -20.55 40.32
C GLU A 192 -2.81 -21.31 39.04
N ALA A 193 -3.51 -22.40 38.75
CA ALA A 193 -3.33 -23.15 37.52
C ALA A 193 -3.59 -22.29 36.27
N GLU A 194 -4.66 -21.50 36.26
CA GLU A 194 -5.01 -20.60 35.15
C GLU A 194 -3.99 -19.47 34.99
N ARG A 195 -3.42 -18.95 36.09
CA ARG A 195 -2.33 -17.97 36.06
C ARG A 195 -1.04 -18.55 35.48
N LYS A 196 -0.65 -19.77 35.90
CA LYS A 196 0.50 -20.48 35.30
C LYS A 196 0.30 -20.73 33.81
N GLN A 197 -0.91 -21.09 33.40
CA GLN A 197 -1.25 -21.23 31.98
C GLN A 197 -1.09 -19.90 31.23
N LYS A 198 -1.60 -18.79 31.79
CA LYS A 198 -1.43 -17.45 31.20
C LYS A 198 0.05 -17.05 31.07
N GLU A 199 0.86 -17.35 32.07
CA GLU A 199 2.29 -17.05 32.06
C GLU A 199 3.03 -17.85 30.99
N SER A 200 2.77 -19.15 30.90
CA SER A 200 3.31 -20.01 29.84
C SER A 200 2.90 -19.53 28.45
N LEU A 201 1.65 -19.11 28.26
CA LEU A 201 1.19 -18.48 27.01
C LEU A 201 2.01 -17.23 26.70
N LEU A 202 2.18 -16.33 27.68
CA LEU A 202 2.93 -15.09 27.48
C LEU A 202 4.40 -15.34 27.09
N GLU A 203 5.03 -16.35 27.67
CA GLU A 203 6.37 -16.79 27.25
C GLU A 203 6.37 -17.32 25.82
N GLU A 204 5.36 -18.10 25.44
CA GLU A 204 5.18 -18.62 24.08
C GLU A 204 4.99 -17.47 23.06
N PHE A 205 4.23 -16.43 23.42
CA PHE A 205 4.10 -15.19 22.64
C PHE A 205 5.45 -14.49 22.44
N LYS A 206 6.21 -14.28 23.53
CA LYS A 206 7.52 -13.62 23.47
C LYS A 206 8.52 -14.38 22.61
N LYS A 207 8.56 -15.71 22.72
CA LYS A 207 9.43 -16.56 21.89
C LYS A 207 9.10 -16.42 20.40
N ASN A 208 7.82 -16.47 20.05
CA ASN A 208 7.37 -16.30 18.67
C ASN A 208 7.66 -14.88 18.14
N GLU A 209 7.47 -13.84 18.97
CA GLU A 209 7.80 -12.46 18.60
C GLU A 209 9.30 -12.31 18.24
N VAL A 210 10.19 -12.87 19.06
CA VAL A 210 11.63 -12.84 18.83
C VAL A 210 11.99 -13.60 17.55
N GLN A 211 11.42 -14.78 17.33
CA GLN A 211 11.65 -15.59 16.12
C GLN A 211 11.17 -14.87 14.85
N LEU A 212 9.93 -14.37 14.84
CA LEU A 212 9.36 -13.63 13.70
C LEU A 212 10.13 -12.34 13.41
N THR A 213 10.58 -11.63 14.44
CA THR A 213 11.41 -10.42 14.27
C THR A 213 12.78 -10.77 13.69
N ALA A 214 13.38 -11.87 14.11
CA ALA A 214 14.65 -12.37 13.56
C ALA A 214 14.49 -12.79 12.09
N GLU A 215 13.45 -13.55 11.76
CA GLU A 215 13.12 -13.94 10.38
C GLU A 215 12.85 -12.70 9.50
N LEU A 216 12.09 -11.72 10.01
CA LEU A 216 11.81 -10.48 9.29
C LEU A 216 13.10 -9.69 9.02
N ARG A 217 13.99 -9.56 10.00
CA ARG A 217 15.29 -8.89 9.83
C ARG A 217 16.18 -9.63 8.83
N GLN A 218 16.19 -10.95 8.85
CA GLN A 218 16.91 -11.75 7.87
C GLN A 218 16.36 -11.51 6.47
N LYS A 219 15.03 -11.58 6.28
CA LYS A 219 14.37 -11.31 4.99
C LYS A 219 14.59 -9.89 4.48
N GLN A 220 14.58 -8.89 5.37
CA GLN A 220 14.90 -7.50 5.03
C GLN A 220 16.37 -7.35 4.57
N THR A 221 17.30 -8.06 5.22
CA THR A 221 18.72 -8.04 4.85
C THR A 221 18.94 -8.73 3.50
N GLU A 222 18.30 -9.88 3.28
CA GLU A 222 18.27 -10.58 1.98
C GLU A 222 17.72 -9.67 0.87
N SER A 223 16.60 -8.98 1.13
CA SER A 223 16.00 -8.03 0.19
C SER A 223 16.95 -6.87 -0.16
N LYS A 224 17.59 -6.24 0.85
CA LYS A 224 18.57 -5.16 0.61
C LYS A 224 19.77 -5.61 -0.21
N LYS A 225 20.26 -6.84 0.03
CA LYS A 225 21.37 -7.43 -0.74
C LYS A 225 20.96 -7.64 -2.19
N LEU A 226 19.77 -8.16 -2.42
CA LEU A 226 19.21 -8.34 -3.77
C LEU A 226 19.04 -7.00 -4.48
N GLU A 227 18.47 -5.99 -3.82
CA GLU A 227 18.36 -4.65 -4.39
C GLU A 227 19.72 -4.05 -4.74
N ALA A 228 20.75 -4.24 -3.90
CA ALA A 228 22.10 -3.78 -4.18
C ALA A 228 22.70 -4.48 -5.41
N GLN A 229 22.47 -5.79 -5.56
CA GLN A 229 22.88 -6.53 -6.75
C GLN A 229 22.16 -6.04 -8.01
N ILE A 230 20.84 -5.83 -7.94
CA ILE A 230 20.05 -5.27 -9.05
C ILE A 230 20.58 -3.87 -9.42
N ARG A 231 20.81 -2.99 -8.45
CA ARG A 231 21.39 -1.66 -8.68
C ARG A 231 22.76 -1.75 -9.34
N SER A 232 23.61 -2.69 -8.92
CA SER A 232 24.92 -2.92 -9.53
C SER A 232 24.81 -3.39 -10.97
N ILE A 233 23.90 -4.31 -11.26
CA ILE A 233 23.65 -4.80 -12.63
C ILE A 233 23.15 -3.66 -13.51
N ILE A 234 22.18 -2.87 -13.05
CA ILE A 234 21.66 -1.71 -13.78
C ILE A 234 22.76 -0.67 -14.02
N ALA A 235 23.58 -0.37 -13.01
CA ALA A 235 24.68 0.58 -13.15
C ALA A 235 25.71 0.11 -14.18
N GLU A 236 26.02 -1.18 -14.19
CA GLU A 236 26.94 -1.78 -15.15
C GLU A 236 26.38 -1.78 -16.57
N GLU A 237 25.09 -2.13 -16.75
CA GLU A 237 24.40 -2.02 -18.04
C GLU A 237 24.38 -0.56 -18.56
N ILE A 238 24.10 0.41 -17.68
CA ILE A 238 24.17 1.83 -18.03
C ILE A 238 25.60 2.24 -18.42
N ARG A 239 26.63 1.74 -17.72
CA ARG A 239 28.03 2.02 -18.03
C ARG A 239 28.42 1.46 -19.40
N ILE A 240 28.06 0.22 -19.69
CA ILE A 240 28.30 -0.44 -20.98
C ILE A 240 27.55 0.30 -22.10
N ALA A 241 26.29 0.68 -21.88
CA ALA A 241 25.49 1.45 -22.83
C ALA A 241 26.12 2.82 -23.13
N LYS A 242 26.54 3.56 -22.10
CA LYS A 242 27.25 4.84 -22.25
C LYS A 242 28.58 4.69 -22.98
N ALA A 243 29.36 3.65 -22.66
CA ALA A 243 30.63 3.38 -23.32
C ALA A 243 30.42 3.09 -24.82
N LYS A 244 29.42 2.27 -25.18
CA LYS A 244 29.02 2.04 -26.58
C LYS A 244 28.53 3.31 -27.27
N GLU A 245 27.75 4.14 -26.59
CA GLU A 245 27.30 5.42 -27.16
C GLU A 245 28.49 6.35 -27.42
N GLU A 246 29.44 6.43 -26.49
CA GLU A 246 30.64 7.25 -26.64
C GLU A 246 31.57 6.73 -27.74
N GLU A 247 31.73 5.41 -27.85
CA GLU A 247 32.45 4.75 -28.95
C GLU A 247 31.77 5.03 -30.30
N ASN A 248 30.44 4.89 -30.39
CA ASN A 248 29.68 5.24 -31.59
C ASN A 248 29.80 6.73 -31.94
N ARG A 249 29.79 7.63 -30.94
CA ARG A 249 30.03 9.07 -31.15
C ARG A 249 31.44 9.34 -31.69
N LYS A 250 32.46 8.63 -31.18
CA LYS A 250 33.84 8.75 -31.66
C LYS A 250 33.96 8.24 -33.10
N ILE A 251 33.35 7.09 -33.41
CA ILE A 251 33.32 6.54 -34.78
C ILE A 251 32.61 7.50 -35.74
N GLU A 252 31.48 8.10 -35.35
CA GLU A 252 30.76 9.04 -36.22
C GLU A 252 31.51 10.37 -36.35
N ALA A 253 32.16 10.86 -35.31
CA ALA A 253 33.06 12.01 -35.40
C ALA A 253 34.26 11.73 -36.33
N GLU A 254 34.84 10.54 -36.27
CA GLU A 254 35.93 10.09 -37.15
C GLU A 254 35.45 10.00 -38.62
N LYS A 255 34.27 9.41 -38.86
CA LYS A 255 33.66 9.36 -40.20
C LYS A 255 33.34 10.75 -40.75
N ILE A 256 32.79 11.64 -39.93
CA ILE A 256 32.53 13.04 -40.33
C ILE A 256 33.84 13.76 -40.65
N ARG A 257 34.90 13.53 -39.87
CA ARG A 257 36.23 14.11 -40.13
C ARG A 257 36.81 13.59 -41.44
N LEU A 258 36.76 12.28 -41.68
CA LEU A 258 37.22 11.65 -42.92
C LEU A 258 36.39 12.12 -44.13
N ALA A 259 35.08 12.27 -43.99
CA ALA A 259 34.20 12.82 -45.02
C ALA A 259 34.51 14.28 -45.33
N LYS A 260 34.81 15.12 -44.32
CA LYS A 260 35.28 16.49 -44.53
C LYS A 260 36.62 16.55 -45.25
N ILE A 261 37.59 15.72 -44.85
CA ILE A 261 38.90 15.64 -45.52
C ILE A 261 38.75 15.17 -46.98
N ALA A 262 37.88 14.19 -47.24
CA ALA A 262 37.59 13.72 -48.59
C ALA A 262 36.88 14.79 -49.42
N ALA A 263 35.91 15.51 -48.85
CA ALA A 263 35.22 16.62 -49.51
C ALA A 263 36.16 17.81 -49.81
N GLU A 264 37.08 18.14 -48.90
CA GLU A 264 38.11 19.17 -49.13
C GLU A 264 39.11 18.75 -50.21
N ARG A 265 39.56 17.48 -50.21
CA ARG A 265 40.42 16.95 -51.28
C ARG A 265 39.72 16.93 -52.64
N GLU A 266 38.45 16.56 -52.67
CA GLU A 266 37.66 16.54 -53.90
C GLU A 266 37.38 17.96 -54.41
N LYS A 267 37.07 18.91 -53.51
CA LYS A 267 36.96 20.33 -53.85
C LYS A 267 38.28 20.88 -54.40
N ALA A 268 39.41 20.57 -53.77
CA ALA A 268 40.73 20.96 -54.26
C ALA A 268 41.07 20.33 -55.62
N ARG A 269 40.64 19.07 -55.88
CA ARG A 269 40.78 18.41 -57.18
C ARG A 269 39.96 19.11 -58.26
N ILE A 270 38.69 19.42 -57.97
CA ILE A 270 37.80 20.14 -58.88
C ILE A 270 38.31 21.57 -59.15
N GLU A 271 38.83 22.26 -58.15
CA GLU A 271 39.44 23.59 -58.32
C GLU A 271 40.74 23.53 -59.14
N ALA A 272 41.59 22.52 -58.92
CA ALA A 272 42.79 22.29 -59.72
C ALA A 272 42.47 21.91 -61.18
N GLU A 273 41.45 21.07 -61.40
CA GLU A 273 40.98 20.68 -62.72
C GLU A 273 40.34 21.86 -63.48
N ASN A 274 39.53 22.67 -62.80
CA ASN A 274 38.99 23.90 -63.37
C ASN A 274 40.08 24.93 -63.71
N LYS A 275 41.10 25.06 -62.85
CA LYS A 275 42.26 25.92 -63.11
C LYS A 275 43.07 25.42 -64.31
N ALA A 276 43.35 24.12 -64.37
CA ALA A 276 44.05 23.50 -65.51
C ALA A 276 43.25 23.63 -66.82
N ARG A 277 41.92 23.48 -66.76
CA ARG A 277 41.03 23.69 -67.90
C ARG A 277 41.00 25.14 -68.37
N LEU A 278 41.01 26.11 -67.46
CA LEU A 278 41.10 27.54 -67.77
C LEU A 278 42.47 27.90 -68.39
N GLU A 279 43.55 27.34 -67.86
CA GLU A 279 44.91 27.51 -68.40
C GLU A 279 45.05 26.86 -69.80
N ALA A 280 44.47 25.68 -70.01
CA ALA A 280 44.41 25.04 -71.33
C ALA A 280 43.58 25.84 -72.34
N LEU A 281 42.46 26.42 -71.92
CA LEU A 281 41.65 27.33 -72.74
C LEU A 281 42.40 28.62 -73.08
N ALA A 282 43.16 29.18 -72.14
CA ALA A 282 43.99 30.35 -72.37
C ALA A 282 45.15 30.06 -73.34
N LEU A 283 45.75 28.87 -73.25
CA LEU A 283 46.79 28.42 -74.18
C LEU A 283 46.23 28.14 -75.57
N ALA A 284 45.02 27.56 -75.66
CA ALA A 284 44.31 27.37 -76.93
C ALA A 284 43.94 28.70 -77.60
N LYS A 285 43.48 29.70 -76.82
CA LYS A 285 43.25 31.06 -77.33
C LYS A 285 44.54 31.71 -77.82
N LYS A 286 45.65 31.61 -77.07
CA LYS A 286 46.95 32.12 -77.53
C LYS A 286 47.41 31.47 -78.84
N LYS A 287 47.27 30.16 -78.98
CA LYS A 287 47.60 29.45 -80.22
C LYS A 287 46.69 29.87 -81.38
N ALA A 288 45.38 30.03 -81.13
CA ALA A 288 44.44 30.52 -82.15
C ALA A 288 44.72 31.98 -82.55
N ASP A 289 45.13 32.84 -81.62
CA ASP A 289 45.50 34.23 -81.88
C ASP A 289 46.84 34.34 -82.66
N GLU A 290 47.80 33.44 -82.41
CA GLU A 290 49.04 33.31 -83.17
C GLU A 290 48.81 32.78 -84.59
N GLU A 291 47.87 31.83 -84.74
CA GLU A 291 47.48 31.27 -86.04
C GLU A 291 46.68 32.30 -86.87
N ALA A 292 45.81 33.10 -86.22
CA ALA A 292 45.13 34.23 -86.83
C ALA A 292 46.10 35.34 -87.26
N LYS A 293 47.17 35.61 -86.48
CA LYS A 293 48.26 36.52 -86.90
C LYS A 293 49.02 35.98 -88.10
N ARG A 294 49.36 34.69 -88.13
CA ARG A 294 50.01 34.06 -89.30
C ARG A 294 49.15 34.13 -90.55
N LEU A 295 47.84 33.87 -90.44
CA LEU A 295 46.91 33.97 -91.57
C LEU A 295 46.76 35.42 -92.05
N LYS A 296 46.80 36.39 -91.13
CA LYS A 296 46.81 37.82 -91.46
C LYS A 296 48.10 38.25 -92.16
N ASP A 297 49.27 37.81 -91.71
CA ASP A 297 50.56 38.11 -92.34
C ASP A 297 50.68 37.49 -93.76
N ILE A 298 50.04 36.33 -93.99
CA ILE A 298 49.95 35.72 -95.33
C ILE A 298 49.00 36.50 -96.24
N ALA A 299 47.88 36.99 -95.70
CA ALA A 299 46.94 37.83 -96.44
C ALA A 299 47.56 39.20 -96.81
N ASP A 300 48.28 39.82 -95.88
CA ASP A 300 48.93 41.13 -96.08
C ASP A 300 50.10 41.04 -97.09
N LYS A 301 50.82 39.90 -97.14
CA LYS A 301 51.83 39.63 -98.19
C LYS A 301 51.21 39.43 -99.57
N LYS A 302 50.08 38.73 -99.68
CA LYS A 302 49.36 38.57 -100.95
C LYS A 302 48.80 39.90 -101.46
N ALA A 303 48.23 40.72 -100.57
CA ALA A 303 47.72 42.04 -100.92
C ALA A 303 48.83 43.01 -101.34
N ALA A 304 50.03 42.91 -100.74
CA ALA A 304 51.18 43.73 -101.13
C ALA A 304 51.75 43.35 -102.51
N GLU A 305 51.81 42.06 -102.87
CA GLU A 305 52.24 41.62 -104.20
C GLU A 305 51.24 41.99 -105.31
N GLU A 306 49.94 41.97 -105.01
CA GLU A 306 48.88 42.33 -105.97
C GLU A 306 48.85 43.85 -106.23
N ALA A 307 49.14 44.67 -105.22
CA ALA A 307 49.29 46.12 -105.34
C ALA A 307 50.57 46.55 -106.10
N GLU A 308 51.66 45.78 -106.02
CA GLU A 308 52.89 45.99 -106.79
C GLU A 308 52.69 45.66 -108.29
N ARG A 309 52.01 44.55 -108.60
CA ARG A 309 51.67 44.20 -110.00
C ARG A 309 50.73 45.21 -110.65
N ALA A 310 49.81 45.81 -109.91
CA ALA A 310 48.93 46.86 -110.43
C ALA A 310 49.67 48.18 -110.74
N LYS A 311 50.73 48.52 -109.97
CA LYS A 311 51.55 49.71 -110.24
C LYS A 311 52.46 49.56 -111.47
N ILE A 312 52.92 48.35 -111.77
CA ILE A 312 53.74 48.08 -112.95
C ILE A 312 52.91 48.08 -114.25
N ALA A 313 51.63 47.69 -114.20
CA ALA A 313 50.73 47.80 -115.34
C ALA A 313 50.34 49.27 -115.66
N ALA A 314 50.15 50.11 -114.64
CA ALA A 314 49.76 51.52 -114.83
C ALA A 314 50.89 52.42 -115.36
N ALA A 315 52.17 52.01 -115.22
CA ALA A 315 53.33 52.76 -115.72
C ALA A 315 53.68 52.46 -117.19
N ALA A 316 53.07 51.43 -117.82
CA ALA A 316 53.32 51.08 -119.22
C ALA A 316 52.34 51.74 -120.22
N ASP A 317 51.13 52.10 -119.78
CA ASP A 317 50.09 52.68 -120.66
C ASP A 317 50.10 54.22 -120.76
N ALA A 318 50.87 54.90 -119.90
CA ALA A 318 51.02 56.36 -119.93
C ALA A 318 52.08 56.89 -120.93
N LYS A 319 52.69 56.01 -121.75
CA LYS A 319 53.78 56.39 -122.69
C LYS A 319 53.55 55.97 -124.16
N LYS A 320 52.31 55.62 -124.55
CA LYS A 320 51.95 55.23 -125.94
C LYS A 320 50.82 56.03 -126.59
N THR A 321 50.21 56.99 -125.89
CA THR A 321 49.00 57.70 -126.33
C THR A 321 49.20 59.17 -126.68
N GLU A 322 50.45 59.60 -126.89
CA GLU A 322 50.79 60.96 -127.35
C GLU A 322 51.39 61.03 -128.77
N ASP A 323 51.78 59.89 -129.37
CA ASP A 323 52.37 59.85 -130.74
C ASP A 323 51.42 59.35 -131.85
N ALA A 324 50.19 58.90 -131.54
CA ALA A 324 49.23 58.41 -132.55
C ALA A 324 48.27 59.49 -133.10
N LYS A 325 48.49 60.77 -132.75
CA LYS A 325 47.80 61.94 -133.32
C LYS A 325 48.62 62.69 -134.39
N ARG A 326 49.78 62.17 -134.81
CA ARG A 326 50.66 62.76 -135.84
C ARG A 326 51.10 61.78 -136.93
N ALA A 327 50.35 60.68 -137.09
CA ALA A 327 50.31 59.87 -138.31
C ALA A 327 48.91 60.03 -138.91
N ALA A 328 48.65 61.21 -139.46
CA ALA A 328 48.59 61.29 -140.91
C ALA A 328 47.27 60.67 -141.41
N ASP A 329 46.21 61.45 -141.64
CA ASP A 329 46.24 62.68 -142.46
C ASP A 329 47.08 62.56 -143.76
N ALA A 330 47.60 61.36 -144.08
CA ALA A 330 48.17 60.95 -145.37
C ALA A 330 47.27 59.92 -146.09
N GLU A 331 46.24 59.36 -145.45
CA GLU A 331 45.28 58.45 -146.11
C GLU A 331 43.94 59.10 -146.49
N LYS A 332 43.74 60.39 -146.16
CA LYS A 332 42.53 61.12 -146.59
C LYS A 332 42.54 61.50 -148.08
N ALA A 333 43.57 61.19 -148.85
CA ALA A 333 43.73 61.81 -150.19
C ALA A 333 44.05 60.84 -151.36
N GLU A 334 44.35 59.55 -151.11
CA GLU A 334 44.94 58.70 -152.16
C GLU A 334 44.02 57.61 -152.77
N ALA A 335 42.95 57.16 -152.10
CA ALA A 335 42.02 56.15 -152.68
C ALA A 335 40.70 56.71 -153.25
N ARG A 336 40.45 58.02 -153.11
CA ARG A 336 39.46 58.75 -153.94
C ARG A 336 40.03 59.14 -155.32
N ARG A 337 41.30 58.82 -155.60
CA ARG A 337 41.99 59.14 -156.86
C ARG A 337 42.36 57.91 -157.72
N LEU A 338 42.32 56.71 -157.14
CA LEU A 338 42.14 55.44 -157.85
C LEU A 338 40.63 55.16 -157.95
N ALA A 339 39.94 56.01 -158.69
CA ALA A 339 39.75 55.71 -160.09
C ALA A 339 38.79 54.52 -160.22
N ALA A 340 37.53 54.76 -160.59
CA ALA A 340 37.20 55.58 -161.76
C ALA A 340 38.12 55.34 -162.99
N ALA A 341 38.91 54.24 -162.97
CA ALA A 341 39.68 53.66 -164.07
C ALA A 341 39.45 52.13 -164.17
N LYS A 342 38.52 51.56 -163.37
CA LYS A 342 37.99 50.20 -163.54
C LYS A 342 36.46 50.12 -163.38
N GLN A 343 35.76 51.19 -163.71
CA GLN A 343 34.44 51.09 -164.35
C GLN A 343 34.57 50.85 -165.87
N ASP A 344 35.77 50.91 -166.45
CA ASP A 344 35.97 50.86 -167.92
C ASP A 344 36.84 49.70 -168.43
N ALA A 345 37.22 48.75 -167.57
CA ALA A 345 37.85 47.51 -168.00
C ALA A 345 37.00 46.32 -167.54
N ASP A 346 36.12 45.93 -168.45
CA ASP A 346 35.88 44.53 -168.76
C ASP A 346 34.89 43.77 -167.86
N ALA A 347 33.56 43.75 -168.10
CA ALA A 347 32.83 43.87 -169.37
C ALA A 347 33.37 43.03 -170.57
N ALA A 348 34.58 42.46 -170.48
CA ALA A 348 35.27 41.71 -171.53
C ALA A 348 35.87 40.38 -171.03
N ALA A 349 35.47 39.93 -169.83
CA ALA A 349 35.68 38.58 -169.33
C ALA A 349 34.47 38.06 -168.52
N ASN A 350 33.26 38.58 -168.72
CA ASN A 350 32.27 37.80 -169.47
C ASN A 350 32.90 36.81 -170.46
N ALA A 351 32.32 35.61 -170.49
CA ALA A 351 32.35 34.72 -171.67
C ALA A 351 33.62 33.92 -171.96
N LYS A 352 34.69 33.97 -171.16
CA LYS A 352 35.85 33.08 -171.31
C LYS A 352 36.16 32.38 -169.99
N VAL A 353 35.95 31.06 -169.92
CA VAL A 353 36.07 30.16 -168.74
C VAL A 353 34.81 29.98 -167.87
N ALA A 354 33.63 30.32 -168.41
CA ALA A 354 32.48 29.42 -168.31
C ALA A 354 32.66 28.15 -169.20
N ALA A 355 33.75 28.05 -169.97
CA ALA A 355 33.99 27.00 -170.98
C ALA A 355 35.01 25.91 -170.59
N ASP A 356 36.02 26.18 -169.75
CA ASP A 356 37.18 25.26 -169.67
C ASP A 356 37.19 24.27 -168.50
N LYS A 357 36.20 24.27 -167.61
CA LYS A 357 36.07 23.15 -166.65
C LYS A 357 34.66 22.74 -166.25
N ALA A 358 33.74 22.87 -167.20
CA ALA A 358 32.82 21.77 -167.51
C ALA A 358 33.55 20.54 -168.11
N ALA A 359 34.85 20.66 -168.41
CA ALA A 359 35.70 19.67 -169.07
C ALA A 359 36.65 18.86 -168.17
N ALA A 360 36.72 19.10 -166.86
CA ALA A 360 37.46 18.18 -166.00
C ALA A 360 36.64 17.78 -164.80
N ALA A 361 36.23 16.52 -164.88
CA ALA A 361 35.82 15.69 -163.77
C ALA A 361 34.39 15.94 -163.27
N ARG A 362 33.27 15.60 -163.96
CA ARG A 362 32.97 14.79 -165.17
C ARG A 362 34.09 13.86 -165.64
N ALA A 363 34.44 12.95 -164.75
CA ALA A 363 35.40 11.84 -164.84
C ALA A 363 35.78 11.40 -163.40
N ALA A 364 34.78 11.16 -162.56
CA ALA A 364 34.42 9.79 -162.23
C ALA A 364 32.89 9.71 -162.29
#